data_AF-A0A2V5PWB1-F1
#
_entry.id   AF-A0A2V5PWB1-F1
#
_cell.length_a   1.000
_cell.length_b   1.000
_cell.length_c   1.000
_cell.angle_alpha   90.00
_cell.angle_beta   90.00
_cell.angle_gamma   90.00
#
_symmetry.space_group_name_H-M   'P 1'
#
loop_
_entity.id
_entity.type
_entity.pdbx_description
1 polymer ?
#
loop_
_entity_poly.entity_id
_entity_poly.type
_entity_poly.pdbx_seq_one_letter_code
_entity_poly.pdbx_strand_id
1 'polypeptide(L)' 'MANADEQSLQERYAPENACFGCGPANPDGLHIRSFVRGDEVVAE' A
#
# COMPACT_ATOMS: atom_id res chain seq x y z
N MET A 1 -1.37 -0.06 16.19
CA MET A 1 -0.05 0.06 15.55
C MET A 1 0.05 -1.07 14.55
N ALA A 2 0.09 -0.76 13.26
CA ALA A 2 0.37 -1.73 12.21
C ALA A 2 1.73 -2.37 12.53
N ASN A 3 1.82 -3.70 12.58
CA ASN A 3 3.13 -4.34 12.59
C ASN A 3 3.81 -3.98 11.26
N ALA A 4 5.09 -3.57 11.29
CA ALA A 4 5.84 -3.20 10.10
C ALA A 4 5.94 -4.35 9.05
N ASP A 5 5.55 -5.56 9.43
CA ASP A 5 5.53 -6.79 8.61
C ASP A 5 4.17 -7.07 7.92
N GLU A 6 3.15 -6.22 8.11
CA GLU A 6 1.87 -6.42 7.42
C GLU A 6 1.96 -5.97 5.96
N GLN A 7 1.48 -6.81 5.03
CA GLN A 7 1.36 -6.45 3.62
C GLN A 7 0.17 -5.51 3.42
N SER A 8 0.43 -4.39 2.76
CA SER A 8 -0.58 -3.47 2.26
C SER A 8 -1.44 -4.10 1.16
N LEU A 9 -2.59 -3.49 0.88
CA LEU A 9 -3.46 -3.91 -0.23
C LEU A 9 -2.72 -3.87 -1.56
N GLN A 10 -1.85 -2.89 -1.77
CA GLN A 10 -1.08 -2.76 -2.99
C GLN A 10 -0.04 -3.88 -3.13
N GLU A 11 0.71 -4.20 -2.09
CA GLU A 11 1.66 -5.32 -2.11
C GLU A 11 0.96 -6.66 -2.36
N ARG A 12 -0.22 -6.86 -1.77
CA ARG A 12 -0.95 -8.13 -1.87
C ARG A 12 -1.66 -8.33 -3.20
N TYR A 13 -2.31 -7.29 -3.72
CA TYR A 13 -3.23 -7.39 -4.85
C TYR A 13 -2.74 -6.69 -6.12
N ALA A 14 -1.77 -5.78 -6.01
CA ALA A 14 -1.26 -5.00 -7.13
C ALA A 14 0.26 -4.72 -7.03
N PRO A 15 1.11 -5.77 -6.84
CA PRO A 15 2.54 -5.61 -6.58
C PRO A 15 3.32 -5.00 -7.76
N GLU A 16 2.80 -5.12 -8.98
CA GLU A 16 3.43 -4.57 -10.19
C GLU A 16 2.82 -3.22 -10.60
N ASN A 17 1.90 -2.67 -9.80
CA ASN A 17 1.27 -1.40 -10.13
C ASN A 17 2.28 -0.25 -10.01
N ALA A 18 2.27 0.64 -11.00
CA ALA A 18 3.15 1.80 -11.07
C ALA A 18 2.40 3.14 -10.96
N CYS A 19 1.28 3.17 -10.24
CA CYS A 19 0.59 4.43 -9.93
C CYS A 19 1.53 5.37 -9.17
N PHE A 20 1.54 6.67 -9.54
CA PHE A 20 2.35 7.66 -8.84
C PHE A 20 2.01 7.77 -7.35
N GLY A 21 0.75 7.57 -6.95
CA GLY A 21 0.32 7.65 -5.55
C GLY A 21 0.70 6.41 -4.73
N CYS A 22 0.13 5.25 -5.06
CA CYS A 22 0.21 4.05 -4.23
C CYS A 22 1.00 2.89 -4.86
N GLY A 23 1.66 3.12 -5.99
CA GLY A 23 2.29 2.05 -6.76
C GLY A 23 3.60 1.56 -6.17
N PRO A 24 3.70 0.30 -5.71
CA PRO A 24 4.96 -0.23 -5.19
C PRO A 24 6.01 -0.38 -6.30
N ALA A 25 5.61 -0.52 -7.57
CA ALA A 25 6.53 -0.67 -8.70
C ALA A 25 6.91 0.66 -9.37
N ASN A 26 6.38 1.81 -8.92
CA ASN A 26 6.76 3.10 -9.49
C ASN A 26 8.01 3.65 -8.78
N PRO A 27 9.20 3.66 -9.39
CA PRO A 27 10.42 4.13 -8.72
C PRO A 27 10.38 5.62 -8.32
N ASP A 28 9.50 6.40 -8.95
CA ASP A 28 9.32 7.83 -8.71
C ASP A 28 8.02 8.14 -7.92
N GLY A 29 7.34 7.12 -7.40
CA GLY A 29 6.04 7.24 -6.73
C GLY A 29 6.11 7.70 -5.27
N LEU A 30 4.97 8.09 -4.72
CA LEU A 30 4.79 8.39 -3.31
C LEU A 30 4.72 7.11 -2.44
N HIS A 31 4.41 5.97 -3.05
CA HIS A 31 4.32 4.66 -2.40
C HIS A 31 3.39 4.63 -1.18
N ILE A 32 2.25 5.33 -1.25
CA ILE A 32 1.23 5.29 -0.19
C ILE A 32 0.74 3.85 -0.02
N ARG A 33 0.77 3.35 1.21
CA ARG A 33 0.37 1.98 1.54
C ARG A 33 -0.99 2.00 2.22
N SER A 34 -1.87 1.06 1.88
CA SER A 34 -3.23 0.98 2.44
C SER A 34 -3.45 -0.31 3.22
N PHE A 35 -4.04 -0.19 4.41
CA PHE A 35 -4.25 -1.29 5.35
C PHE A 35 -5.70 -1.37 5.79
N VAL A 36 -6.22 -2.58 5.89
CA VAL A 36 -7.55 -2.81 6.44
C VAL A 36 -7.48 -2.73 7.97
N ARG A 37 -8.33 -1.89 8.56
CA ARG A 37 -8.47 -1.68 10.00
C ARG A 37 -9.95 -1.70 10.35
N GLY A 38 -10.45 -2.87 10.78
CA GLY A 38 -11.89 -3.05 10.95
C GLY A 38 -12.62 -2.85 9.62
N ASP A 39 -13.58 -1.93 9.60
CA ASP A 39 -14.39 -1.61 8.42
C ASP A 39 -13.79 -0.49 7.55
N GLU A 40 -12.60 0.01 7.88
CA GLU A 40 -11.94 1.11 7.19
C GLU A 40 -10.66 0.66 6.48
N VAL A 41 -10.28 1.43 5.46
CA VAL A 41 -8.97 1.34 4.81
C VAL A 41 -8.19 2.61 5.16
N VAL A 42 -7.10 2.42 5.90
CA VAL A 42 -6.24 3.52 6.38
C VAL A 42 -4.98 3.57 5.54
N ALA A 43 -4.60 4.78 5.13
CA ALA A 43 -3.36 5.04 4.39
C ALA A 43 -2.23 5.48 5.33
N GLU A 44 -1.01 5.06 5.02
CA GLU A 44 0.25 5.51 5.62
C GLU A 44 1.28 5.87 4.53
#